data_AF-S8DPA4-F1
#
_entry.id   AF-S8DPA4-F1
#
_cell.length_a   1.000
_cell.length_b   1.000
_cell.length_c   1.000
_cell.angle_alpha   90.00
_cell.angle_beta   90.00
_cell.angle_gamma   90.00
#
_symmetry.space_group_name_H-M   'P 1'
#
loop_
_entity.id
_entity.type
_entity.pdbx_description
1 polymer ?
#
loop_
_entity_poly.entity_id
_entity_poly.type
_entity_poly.pdbx_seq_one_letter_code
_entity_poly.pdbx_strand_id
1 'polypeptide(L)'
;MKQTGALERPPLPTQHLNPHLKHFDPAKPPQVKFQEIVRDGESTIVARLKIQTPSGHAFVLRRLDTGAISLTTMFRAAFPTATDDHEKAESNWIRATYDLTGTNKGGRSRFAGTWVTPDIALQLADSYRLGTVLPILAKAVPEPGVVYRRSTRAQQPTPEQSPAAAKEPGPAPAKKRREASPATPKIAPATPVAVEPVVPTPPPSTTRQTATPPPRRSTRHKSPAPPPAAPLPVRTPRSTRSRKVATPEPESVPEEAEAEPVAQAMAQDIMDEDIREQKALIARLKQERARRAAQEEGEEAEGEEEEEEEAHEVSPAKPASKRPREDEVLKFDFKEPTQEIGERAIATNRRVSLHMTPQRKSAAWGALAFAFALGAVNLYPTVQSYLSI
;
A
#
# COMPACT_ATOMS: atom_id res chain seq x y z
N MET A 1 -29.60 -9.36 14.77
CA MET A 1 -28.36 -8.63 15.11
C MET A 1 -28.54 -8.02 16.49
N LYS A 2 -27.82 -8.53 17.52
CA LYS A 2 -27.93 -8.03 18.89
C LYS A 2 -27.15 -6.71 18.97
N GLN A 3 -27.83 -5.59 19.21
CA GLN A 3 -27.19 -4.31 19.51
C GLN A 3 -26.65 -4.38 20.94
N THR A 4 -25.36 -4.63 21.10
CA THR A 4 -24.68 -4.60 22.41
C THR A 4 -24.50 -3.13 22.81
N GLY A 5 -25.11 -2.72 23.94
CA GLY A 5 -24.90 -1.46 24.67
C GLY A 5 -24.45 -0.25 23.86
N ALA A 6 -25.39 0.65 23.54
CA ALA A 6 -25.17 1.83 22.70
C ALA A 6 -24.08 2.76 23.25
N LEU A 7 -22.83 2.53 22.84
CA LEU A 7 -21.79 3.55 22.91
C LEU A 7 -22.19 4.65 21.93
N GLU A 8 -22.23 5.89 22.42
CA GLU A 8 -22.54 7.05 21.59
C GLU A 8 -21.51 7.17 20.47
N ARG A 9 -21.99 7.39 19.24
CA ARG A 9 -21.12 7.52 18.07
C ARG A 9 -20.30 8.81 18.19
N PRO A 10 -18.97 8.77 18.02
CA PRO A 10 -18.16 9.98 18.04
C PRO A 10 -18.62 10.95 16.94
N PRO A 11 -18.55 12.27 17.19
CA PRO A 11 -18.99 13.26 16.21
C PRO A 11 -18.11 13.18 14.95
N LEU A 12 -18.75 13.12 13.78
CA LEU A 12 -18.05 13.05 12.51
C LEU A 12 -17.40 14.39 12.16
N PRO A 13 -16.19 14.39 11.55
CA PRO A 13 -15.47 15.60 11.17
C PRO A 13 -16.07 16.22 9.89
N THR A 14 -17.27 16.78 9.99
CA THR A 14 -18.03 17.34 8.85
C THR A 14 -17.31 18.46 8.11
N GLN A 15 -16.41 19.18 8.79
CA GLN A 15 -15.56 20.23 8.20
C GLN A 15 -14.55 19.67 7.18
N HIS A 16 -14.19 18.40 7.32
CA HIS A 16 -13.21 17.71 6.47
C HIS A 16 -13.88 16.93 5.33
N LEU A 17 -15.19 17.09 5.14
CA LEU A 17 -15.96 16.35 4.14
C LEU A 17 -15.47 16.65 2.72
N ASN A 18 -15.30 15.60 1.92
CA ASN A 18 -14.88 15.69 0.55
C ASN A 18 -15.94 16.41 -0.33
N PRO A 19 -15.63 17.58 -0.92
CA PRO A 19 -16.60 18.35 -1.71
C PRO A 19 -16.99 17.68 -3.04
N HIS A 20 -16.15 16.78 -3.57
CA HIS A 20 -16.41 16.09 -4.84
C HIS A 20 -17.53 15.04 -4.73
N LEU A 21 -17.88 14.60 -3.51
CA LEU A 21 -18.94 13.61 -3.31
C LEU A 21 -20.34 14.12 -3.69
N LYS A 22 -20.55 15.44 -3.68
CA LYS A 22 -21.82 16.07 -4.06
C LYS A 22 -22.11 16.03 -5.56
N HIS A 23 -21.08 15.85 -6.39
CA HIS A 23 -21.14 16.00 -7.84
C HIS A 23 -21.18 14.67 -8.59
N PHE A 24 -21.41 13.55 -7.90
CA PHE A 24 -21.53 12.26 -8.57
C PHE A 24 -22.86 12.16 -9.30
N ASP A 25 -22.77 12.20 -10.62
CA ASP A 25 -23.89 11.93 -11.51
C ASP A 25 -24.20 10.42 -11.52
N PRO A 26 -25.40 9.99 -11.08
CA PRO A 26 -25.77 8.58 -11.11
C PRO A 26 -25.83 8.00 -12.54
N ALA A 27 -25.96 8.84 -13.58
CA ALA A 27 -25.96 8.40 -14.97
C ALA A 27 -24.58 7.91 -15.45
N LYS A 28 -23.49 8.40 -14.83
CA LYS A 28 -22.12 7.99 -15.17
C LYS A 28 -21.43 7.39 -13.94
N PRO A 29 -21.77 6.14 -13.57
CA PRO A 29 -21.25 5.53 -12.37
C PRO A 29 -19.72 5.42 -12.43
N PRO A 30 -19.01 5.65 -11.31
CA PRO A 30 -17.57 5.43 -11.23
C PRO A 30 -17.22 3.97 -11.55
N GLN A 31 -16.23 3.78 -12.42
CA GLN A 31 -15.80 2.45 -12.83
C GLN A 31 -15.08 1.73 -11.67
N VAL A 32 -15.60 0.57 -11.30
CA VAL A 32 -14.93 -0.36 -10.38
C VAL A 32 -13.88 -1.14 -11.16
N LYS A 33 -12.65 -1.21 -10.63
CA LYS A 33 -11.58 -2.05 -11.20
C LYS A 33 -11.31 -3.20 -10.26
N PHE A 34 -11.07 -4.38 -10.82
CA PHE A 34 -10.68 -5.56 -10.04
C PHE A 34 -9.17 -5.76 -10.11
N GLN A 35 -8.59 -6.21 -9.01
CA GLN A 35 -7.16 -6.45 -8.88
C GLN A 35 -6.91 -7.67 -8.01
N GLU A 36 -6.12 -8.62 -8.50
CA GLU A 36 -5.69 -9.77 -7.72
C GLU A 36 -4.48 -9.36 -6.87
N ILE A 37 -4.62 -9.47 -5.55
CA ILE A 37 -3.54 -9.24 -4.59
C ILE A 37 -3.16 -10.60 -4.01
N VAL A 38 -1.91 -11.00 -4.23
CA VAL A 38 -1.34 -12.22 -3.65
C VAL A 38 -0.58 -11.83 -2.39
N ARG A 39 -0.96 -12.39 -1.24
CA ARG A 39 -0.23 -12.26 0.03
C ARG A 39 -0.07 -13.64 0.64
N ASP A 40 1.15 -13.98 1.02
CA ASP A 40 1.47 -15.24 1.69
C ASP A 40 0.95 -16.50 0.95
N GLY A 41 0.97 -16.46 -0.39
CA GLY A 41 0.47 -17.53 -1.25
C GLY A 41 -1.05 -17.56 -1.46
N GLU A 42 -1.81 -16.74 -0.73
CA GLU A 42 -3.26 -16.61 -0.93
C GLU A 42 -3.57 -15.45 -1.91
N SER A 43 -4.26 -15.77 -3.00
CA SER A 43 -4.77 -14.76 -3.93
C SER A 43 -6.15 -14.28 -3.50
N THR A 44 -6.29 -12.98 -3.24
CA THR A 44 -7.57 -12.34 -2.98
C THR A 44 -7.86 -11.31 -4.07
N ILE A 45 -9.01 -11.44 -4.73
CA ILE A 45 -9.46 -10.42 -5.68
C ILE A 45 -10.13 -9.28 -4.91
N VAL A 46 -9.64 -8.06 -5.15
CA VAL A 46 -10.14 -6.83 -4.54
C VAL A 46 -10.73 -5.93 -5.61
N ALA A 47 -11.97 -5.51 -5.40
CA ALA A 47 -12.61 -4.44 -6.14
C ALA A 47 -12.16 -3.09 -5.57
N ARG A 48 -11.65 -2.20 -6.41
CA ARG A 48 -11.23 -0.85 -6.05
C ARG A 48 -12.03 0.18 -6.84
N LEU A 49 -12.50 1.19 -6.13
CA LEU A 49 -13.21 2.32 -6.72
C LEU A 49 -12.44 3.60 -6.42
N LYS A 50 -12.10 4.36 -7.48
CA LYS A 50 -11.32 5.59 -7.39
C LYS A 50 -12.26 6.78 -7.13
N ILE A 51 -12.02 7.51 -6.04
CA ILE A 51 -12.75 8.72 -5.66
C ILE A 51 -11.79 9.91 -5.74
N GLN A 52 -12.23 11.00 -6.34
CA GLN A 52 -11.44 12.24 -6.38
C GLN A 52 -11.52 12.95 -5.03
N THR A 53 -10.40 13.48 -4.57
CA THR A 53 -10.27 14.21 -3.29
C THR A 53 -9.52 15.51 -3.54
N PRO A 54 -9.68 16.56 -2.71
CA PRO A 54 -8.94 17.81 -2.88
C PRO A 54 -7.41 17.64 -2.88
N SER A 55 -6.88 16.64 -2.16
CA SER A 55 -5.45 16.33 -2.13
C SER A 55 -4.97 15.37 -3.24
N GLY A 56 -5.86 14.92 -4.13
CA GLY A 56 -5.55 13.94 -5.16
C GLY A 56 -6.67 12.92 -5.36
N HIS A 57 -6.42 11.65 -5.05
CA HIS A 57 -7.42 10.60 -5.16
C HIS A 57 -7.30 9.60 -4.02
N ALA A 58 -8.44 9.05 -3.62
CA ALA A 58 -8.54 7.94 -2.67
C ALA A 58 -9.13 6.72 -3.39
N PHE A 59 -8.86 5.53 -2.83
CA PHE A 59 -9.47 4.29 -3.29
C PHE A 59 -10.31 3.72 -2.17
N VAL A 60 -11.56 3.35 -2.46
CA VAL A 60 -12.36 2.51 -1.56
C VAL A 60 -12.19 1.07 -2.02
N LEU A 61 -11.85 0.20 -1.07
CA LEU A 61 -11.54 -1.22 -1.34
C LEU A 61 -12.65 -2.13 -0.83
N ARG A 62 -13.01 -3.12 -1.64
CA ARG A 62 -13.90 -4.23 -1.29
C ARG A 62 -13.23 -5.55 -1.62
N ARG A 63 -13.16 -6.47 -0.66
CA ARG A 63 -12.74 -7.84 -0.91
C ARG A 63 -13.89 -8.63 -1.53
N LEU A 64 -13.61 -9.43 -2.55
CA LEU A 64 -14.65 -10.23 -3.20
C LEU A 64 -14.88 -11.61 -2.57
N ASP A 65 -13.92 -12.11 -1.79
CA ASP A 65 -14.06 -13.40 -1.08
C ASP A 65 -15.10 -13.32 0.05
N THR A 66 -15.00 -12.30 0.91
CA THR A 66 -15.94 -12.08 2.03
C THR A 66 -16.99 -11.02 1.72
N GLY A 67 -16.84 -10.30 0.61
CA GLY A 67 -17.65 -9.12 0.31
C GLY A 67 -17.35 -7.90 1.18
N ALA A 68 -16.44 -8.00 2.15
CA ALA A 68 -16.18 -6.94 3.13
C ALA A 68 -15.57 -5.67 2.49
N ILE A 69 -15.95 -4.51 3.01
CA ILE A 69 -15.50 -3.19 2.57
C ILE A 69 -14.58 -2.59 3.63
N SER A 70 -13.47 -1.99 3.21
CA SER A 70 -12.52 -1.35 4.11
C SER A 70 -13.08 -0.03 4.65
N LEU A 71 -13.39 -0.01 5.94
CA LEU A 71 -13.88 1.18 6.65
C LEU A 71 -12.86 2.32 6.62
N THR A 72 -11.58 2.00 6.82
CA THR A 72 -10.51 3.02 6.90
C THR A 72 -10.34 3.74 5.57
N THR A 73 -10.38 3.01 4.45
CA THR A 73 -10.33 3.63 3.13
C THR A 73 -11.60 4.42 2.80
N MET A 74 -12.76 3.93 3.25
CA MET A 74 -14.04 4.64 3.13
C MET A 74 -14.01 5.97 3.90
N PHE A 75 -13.48 5.97 5.13
CA PHE A 75 -13.32 7.16 5.97
C PHE A 75 -12.38 8.18 5.33
N ARG A 76 -11.20 7.74 4.84
CA ARG A 76 -10.24 8.64 4.16
C ARG A 76 -10.77 9.23 2.86
N ALA A 77 -11.60 8.49 2.13
CA ALA A 77 -12.23 9.00 0.91
C ALA A 77 -13.32 10.04 1.22
N ALA A 78 -14.04 9.88 2.34
CA ALA A 78 -15.07 10.79 2.81
C ALA A 78 -14.48 12.05 3.48
N PHE A 79 -13.42 11.89 4.26
CA PHE A 79 -12.80 12.95 5.06
C PHE A 79 -11.28 13.09 4.78
N PRO A 80 -10.88 13.55 3.59
CA PRO A 80 -9.49 13.52 3.14
C PRO A 80 -8.51 14.37 3.96
N THR A 81 -9.02 15.35 4.72
CA THR A 81 -8.19 16.23 5.57
C THR A 81 -8.36 15.93 7.06
N ALA A 82 -9.10 14.89 7.44
CA ALA A 82 -9.26 14.50 8.84
C ALA A 82 -7.97 13.87 9.39
N THR A 83 -7.76 13.99 10.69
CA THR A 83 -6.63 13.38 11.39
C THR A 83 -6.84 11.88 11.62
N ASP A 84 -5.75 11.15 11.83
CA ASP A 84 -5.78 9.71 12.14
C ASP A 84 -6.54 9.41 13.45
N ASP A 85 -6.62 10.38 14.37
CA ASP A 85 -7.38 10.24 15.62
C ASP A 85 -8.88 10.08 15.38
N HIS A 86 -9.45 10.81 14.42
CA HIS A 86 -10.86 10.66 14.05
C HIS A 86 -11.12 9.30 13.39
N GLU A 87 -10.21 8.83 12.53
CA GLU A 87 -10.30 7.51 11.90
C GLU A 87 -10.27 6.40 12.96
N LYS A 88 -9.40 6.54 13.96
CA LYS A 88 -9.26 5.58 15.06
C LYS A 88 -10.49 5.59 15.98
N ALA A 89 -11.03 6.76 16.31
CA ALA A 89 -12.24 6.89 17.12
C ALA A 89 -13.43 6.21 16.46
N GLU A 90 -13.65 6.46 15.16
CA GLU A 90 -14.73 5.85 14.39
C GLU A 90 -14.52 4.33 14.24
N SER A 91 -13.29 3.89 13.98
CA SER A 91 -12.95 2.46 13.93
C SER A 91 -13.21 1.74 15.24
N ASN A 92 -12.90 2.36 16.37
CA ASN A 92 -13.14 1.80 17.70
C ASN A 92 -14.63 1.71 18.01
N TRP A 93 -15.39 2.76 17.67
CA TRP A 93 -16.85 2.76 17.84
C TRP A 93 -17.50 1.64 17.02
N ILE A 94 -17.09 1.44 15.77
CA ILE A 94 -17.63 0.37 14.92
C ILE A 94 -17.30 -1.01 15.46
N ARG A 95 -16.06 -1.23 15.94
CA ARG A 95 -15.67 -2.50 16.56
C ARG A 95 -16.46 -2.83 17.83
N ALA A 96 -16.89 -1.80 18.56
CA ALA A 96 -17.66 -1.98 19.80
C ALA A 96 -19.17 -2.13 19.53
N THR A 97 -19.66 -1.58 18.41
CA THR A 97 -21.10 -1.53 18.09
C THR A 97 -21.55 -2.69 17.21
N TYR A 98 -20.68 -3.15 16.30
CA TYR A 98 -21.02 -4.15 15.29
C TYR A 98 -20.18 -5.41 15.42
N ASP A 99 -20.77 -6.54 15.08
CA ASP A 99 -20.05 -7.80 14.93
C ASP A 99 -19.24 -7.78 13.62
N LEU A 100 -17.91 -7.87 13.77
CA LEU A 100 -16.96 -7.89 12.65
C LEU A 100 -16.35 -9.28 12.45
N THR A 101 -16.93 -10.33 13.05
CA THR A 101 -16.47 -11.69 12.83
C THR A 101 -16.62 -12.07 11.35
N GLY A 102 -15.58 -12.68 10.78
CA GLY A 102 -15.56 -13.10 9.38
C GLY A 102 -15.35 -12.00 8.34
N THR A 103 -15.29 -10.71 8.70
CA THR A 103 -15.07 -9.63 7.70
C THR A 103 -13.62 -9.57 7.22
N ASN A 104 -12.66 -9.87 8.11
CA ASN A 104 -11.25 -9.99 7.78
C ASN A 104 -10.82 -11.44 8.01
N LYS A 105 -10.27 -12.09 6.98
CA LYS A 105 -9.63 -13.40 7.16
C LYS A 105 -8.56 -13.30 8.24
N GLY A 106 -8.56 -14.26 9.16
CA GLY A 106 -7.53 -14.36 10.21
C GLY A 106 -6.15 -14.70 9.62
N GLY A 107 -5.12 -14.58 10.45
CA GLY A 107 -3.76 -14.98 10.09
C GLY A 107 -2.94 -13.93 9.33
N ARG A 108 -1.89 -14.38 8.63
CA ARG A 108 -0.91 -13.54 7.91
C ARG A 108 -1.51 -12.79 6.70
N SER A 109 -2.53 -13.38 6.07
CA SER A 109 -3.27 -12.84 4.92
C SER A 109 -4.21 -11.67 5.24
N ARG A 110 -4.25 -11.19 6.50
CA ARG A 110 -5.13 -10.09 6.89
C ARG A 110 -4.75 -8.78 6.19
N PHE A 111 -5.74 -8.10 5.62
CA PHE A 111 -5.53 -6.74 5.13
C PHE A 111 -5.52 -5.75 6.31
N ALA A 112 -4.71 -4.69 6.19
CA ALA A 112 -4.64 -3.63 7.19
C ALA A 112 -5.96 -2.86 7.30
N GLY A 113 -6.18 -2.23 8.45
CA GLY A 113 -7.39 -1.45 8.75
C GLY A 113 -8.57 -2.30 9.24
N THR A 114 -9.69 -1.62 9.44
CA THR A 114 -10.95 -2.23 9.87
C THR A 114 -11.80 -2.55 8.64
N TRP A 115 -12.38 -3.75 8.59
CA TRP A 115 -13.22 -4.23 7.49
C TRP A 115 -14.62 -4.51 8.02
N VAL A 116 -15.64 -4.08 7.27
CA VAL A 116 -17.05 -4.18 7.64
C VAL A 116 -17.84 -4.93 6.57
N THR A 117 -18.93 -5.57 6.94
CA THR A 117 -19.87 -6.20 5.99
C THR A 117 -20.51 -5.16 5.07
N PRO A 118 -20.96 -5.52 3.86
CA PRO A 118 -21.64 -4.61 2.94
C PRO A 118 -22.81 -3.85 3.58
N ASP A 119 -23.63 -4.51 4.41
CA ASP A 119 -24.82 -3.90 5.00
C ASP A 119 -24.46 -2.76 5.95
N ILE A 120 -23.50 -3.00 6.85
CA ILE A 120 -22.94 -1.96 7.74
C ILE A 120 -22.33 -0.83 6.92
N ALA A 121 -21.58 -1.16 5.86
CA ALA A 121 -20.97 -0.15 5.02
C ALA A 121 -22.02 0.76 4.35
N LEU A 122 -23.13 0.18 3.86
CA LEU A 122 -24.26 0.90 3.28
C LEU A 122 -24.96 1.81 4.32
N GLN A 123 -25.13 1.36 5.56
CA GLN A 123 -25.66 2.20 6.64
C GLN A 123 -24.74 3.39 6.95
N LEU A 124 -23.42 3.18 6.95
CA LEU A 124 -22.44 4.25 7.16
C LEU A 124 -22.34 5.19 5.95
N ALA A 125 -22.66 4.71 4.75
CA ALA A 125 -22.51 5.45 3.50
C ALA A 125 -23.28 6.77 3.51
N ASP A 126 -24.49 6.80 4.09
CA ASP A 126 -25.31 8.00 4.17
C ASP A 126 -24.63 9.07 5.04
N SER A 127 -24.08 8.66 6.18
CA SER A 127 -23.35 9.56 7.07
C SER A 127 -22.06 10.10 6.45
N TYR A 128 -21.44 9.34 5.54
CA TYR A 128 -20.21 9.71 4.83
C TYR A 128 -20.45 10.39 3.48
N ARG A 129 -21.73 10.58 3.08
CA ARG A 129 -22.12 11.06 1.75
C ARG A 129 -21.56 10.20 0.60
N LEU A 130 -21.40 8.90 0.85
CA LEU A 130 -20.98 7.89 -0.14
C LEU A 130 -22.16 7.05 -0.67
N GLY A 131 -23.40 7.40 -0.31
CA GLY A 131 -24.60 6.64 -0.67
C GLY A 131 -24.82 6.42 -2.18
N THR A 132 -24.30 7.28 -3.05
CA THR A 132 -24.39 7.08 -4.52
C THR A 132 -23.34 6.12 -5.05
N VAL A 133 -22.17 6.07 -4.41
CA VAL A 133 -20.98 5.37 -4.90
C VAL A 133 -20.88 3.96 -4.33
N LEU A 134 -21.20 3.80 -3.05
CA LEU A 134 -20.99 2.54 -2.33
C LEU A 134 -21.90 1.40 -2.80
N PRO A 135 -23.19 1.62 -3.17
CA PRO A 135 -24.03 0.57 -3.73
C PRO A 135 -23.47 -0.02 -5.02
N ILE A 136 -22.79 0.80 -5.85
CA ILE A 136 -22.15 0.36 -7.09
C ILE A 136 -20.98 -0.59 -6.75
N LEU A 137 -20.15 -0.22 -5.77
CA LEU A 137 -19.04 -1.06 -5.31
C LEU A 137 -19.54 -2.36 -4.66
N ALA A 138 -20.62 -2.30 -3.88
CA ALA A 138 -21.21 -3.45 -3.19
C ALA A 138 -21.87 -4.45 -4.15
N LYS A 139 -22.42 -3.98 -5.27
CA LYS A 139 -23.04 -4.83 -6.31
C LYS A 139 -22.05 -5.30 -7.39
N ALA A 140 -20.84 -4.74 -7.44
CA ALA A 140 -19.86 -5.11 -8.45
C ALA A 140 -19.48 -6.60 -8.35
N VAL A 141 -19.51 -7.31 -9.48
CA VAL A 141 -19.15 -8.73 -9.62
C VAL A 141 -17.98 -8.82 -10.60
N PRO A 142 -16.94 -9.62 -10.31
CA PRO A 142 -15.88 -9.87 -11.29
C PRO A 142 -16.42 -10.64 -12.49
N GLU A 143 -16.04 -10.23 -13.70
CA GLU A 143 -16.32 -10.98 -14.92
C GLU A 143 -15.69 -12.38 -14.87
N PRO A 144 -16.48 -13.46 -15.05
CA PRO A 144 -15.96 -14.82 -15.05
C PRO A 144 -15.00 -15.02 -16.24
N GLY A 145 -13.82 -15.60 -15.98
CA GLY A 145 -12.83 -15.89 -17.03
C GLY A 145 -11.85 -14.76 -17.34
N VAL A 146 -11.99 -13.58 -16.74
CA VAL A 146 -10.98 -12.51 -16.88
C VAL A 146 -9.84 -12.74 -15.88
N VAL A 147 -8.64 -13.05 -16.38
CA VAL A 147 -7.43 -13.08 -15.56
C VAL A 147 -7.07 -11.65 -15.17
N TYR A 148 -7.22 -11.32 -13.89
CA TYR A 148 -6.90 -9.99 -13.39
C TYR A 148 -5.39 -9.80 -13.27
N ARG A 149 -4.95 -8.55 -13.52
CA ARG A 149 -3.54 -8.19 -13.35
C ARG A 149 -3.13 -8.41 -11.90
N ARG A 150 -2.25 -9.40 -11.67
CA ARG A 150 -1.59 -9.66 -10.40
C ARG A 150 -0.75 -8.46 -10.00
N SER A 151 -0.98 -7.92 -8.81
CA SER A 151 -0.03 -6.98 -8.22
C SER A 151 1.13 -7.74 -7.62
N THR A 152 2.13 -8.08 -8.44
CA THR A 152 3.42 -8.63 -7.97
C THR A 152 4.34 -7.58 -7.35
N ARG A 153 3.85 -6.34 -7.16
CA ARG A 153 4.55 -5.31 -6.39
C ARG A 153 4.44 -5.62 -4.89
N ALA A 154 5.01 -6.76 -4.49
CA ALA A 154 5.17 -7.16 -3.12
C ALA A 154 6.05 -6.10 -2.41
N GLN A 155 5.44 -5.44 -1.43
CA GLN A 155 6.01 -5.15 -0.12
C GLN A 155 7.51 -4.77 -0.11
N GLN A 156 7.83 -3.54 -0.53
CA GLN A 156 8.85 -2.83 0.23
C GLN A 156 8.19 -2.38 1.54
N PRO A 157 8.78 -2.67 2.72
CA PRO A 157 8.27 -2.16 3.98
C PRO A 157 8.19 -0.63 3.92
N THR A 158 7.03 -0.10 4.27
CA THR A 158 6.77 1.34 4.31
C THR A 158 7.63 1.96 5.41
N PRO A 159 8.62 2.83 5.11
CA PRO A 159 9.31 3.58 6.16
C PRO A 159 8.33 4.61 6.72
N GLU A 160 8.23 4.68 8.05
CA GLU A 160 7.54 5.74 8.77
C GLU A 160 8.03 7.13 8.30
N GLN A 161 7.08 8.05 8.12
CA GLN A 161 7.27 9.49 7.92
C GLN A 161 7.96 10.07 9.18
N SER A 162 8.75 11.15 9.26
CA SER A 162 9.08 12.39 8.50
C SER A 162 10.21 13.12 9.33
N PRO A 163 10.72 14.37 9.07
CA PRO A 163 10.23 15.43 8.18
C PRO A 163 11.27 16.20 7.33
N ALA A 164 10.71 16.91 6.34
CA ALA A 164 11.12 18.18 5.70
C ALA A 164 12.57 18.72 5.86
N ALA A 165 13.27 18.90 4.73
CA ALA A 165 14.01 20.14 4.41
C ALA A 165 14.55 20.17 2.96
N ALA A 166 14.45 21.37 2.36
CA ALA A 166 15.26 21.93 1.28
C ALA A 166 15.14 21.36 -0.16
N LYS A 167 14.43 22.13 -0.99
CA LYS A 167 14.67 22.25 -2.44
C LYS A 167 16.04 22.89 -2.66
N GLU A 168 16.90 22.26 -3.47
CA GLU A 168 17.93 22.95 -4.26
C GLU A 168 17.82 22.56 -5.74
N PRO A 169 18.11 23.50 -6.68
CA PRO A 169 17.90 23.31 -8.10
C PRO A 169 19.12 22.67 -8.77
N GLY A 170 18.98 21.43 -9.23
CA GLY A 170 19.95 20.74 -10.08
C GLY A 170 19.59 20.83 -11.57
N PRO A 171 20.58 20.76 -12.49
CA PRO A 171 20.53 21.37 -13.81
C PRO A 171 19.70 20.60 -14.84
N ALA A 172 19.04 21.36 -15.71
CA ALA A 172 18.20 20.89 -16.80
C ALA A 172 18.95 19.99 -17.80
N PRO A 173 18.40 18.82 -18.18
CA PRO A 173 18.95 18.03 -19.28
C PRO A 173 18.67 18.72 -20.62
N ALA A 174 19.72 18.75 -21.44
CA ALA A 174 19.82 19.45 -22.71
C ALA A 174 18.68 19.12 -23.69
N LYS A 175 18.14 20.19 -24.29
CA LYS A 175 17.21 20.19 -25.42
C LYS A 175 17.82 19.40 -26.58
N LYS A 176 17.29 18.22 -26.88
CA LYS A 176 17.44 17.60 -28.20
C LYS A 176 16.63 18.40 -29.21
N ARG A 177 17.37 19.18 -29.99
CA ARG A 177 17.01 19.83 -31.25
C ARG A 177 16.37 18.81 -32.19
N ARG A 178 15.10 19.03 -32.55
CA ARG A 178 14.42 18.31 -33.63
C ARG A 178 14.33 19.27 -34.81
N GLU A 179 14.91 18.84 -35.93
CA GLU A 179 14.99 19.58 -37.18
C GLU A 179 13.67 19.45 -37.98
N ALA A 180 13.39 20.53 -38.72
CA ALA A 180 12.61 20.66 -39.96
C ALA A 180 11.16 20.12 -40.06
N SER A 181 10.21 21.08 -40.16
CA SER A 181 9.21 21.35 -41.24
C SER A 181 8.57 20.19 -42.04
N PRO A 182 7.32 20.33 -42.56
CA PRO A 182 6.83 21.54 -43.25
C PRO A 182 5.39 22.00 -42.97
N ALA A 183 5.14 23.20 -43.48
CA ALA A 183 3.99 24.09 -43.34
C ALA A 183 2.65 23.52 -43.82
N THR A 184 1.56 23.97 -43.19
CA THR A 184 0.19 23.94 -43.72
C THR A 184 -0.36 25.37 -43.82
N PRO A 185 -1.16 25.69 -44.86
CA PRO A 185 -1.45 27.05 -45.26
C PRO A 185 -2.55 27.70 -44.42
N LYS A 186 -2.30 28.95 -44.06
CA LYS A 186 -3.18 29.90 -43.40
C LYS A 186 -4.20 30.43 -44.41
N ILE A 187 -5.48 30.10 -44.24
CA ILE A 187 -6.60 30.70 -44.99
C ILE A 187 -7.26 31.76 -44.11
N ALA A 188 -7.34 32.98 -44.65
CA ALA A 188 -8.28 34.06 -44.37
C ALA A 188 -8.34 34.90 -45.68
N PRO A 189 -9.27 35.85 -45.91
CA PRO A 189 -10.47 36.29 -45.15
C PRO A 189 -11.74 36.48 -46.04
N ALA A 190 -12.91 36.78 -45.45
CA ALA A 190 -14.00 37.52 -46.11
C ALA A 190 -14.96 38.14 -45.07
N THR A 191 -15.53 39.28 -45.44
CA THR A 191 -16.07 40.40 -44.63
C THR A 191 -17.63 40.41 -44.62
N PRO A 192 -18.37 41.56 -44.57
CA PRO A 192 -19.03 42.12 -43.37
C PRO A 192 -20.54 42.46 -43.54
N VAL A 193 -21.30 42.65 -42.44
CA VAL A 193 -22.58 43.44 -42.41
C VAL A 193 -22.71 43.99 -40.97
N ALA A 194 -22.42 45.26 -40.67
CA ALA A 194 -23.20 46.50 -40.84
C ALA A 194 -24.50 46.55 -40.00
N VAL A 195 -24.53 47.42 -38.97
CA VAL A 195 -25.54 48.47 -38.67
C VAL A 195 -25.18 49.15 -37.33
N GLU A 196 -24.76 50.42 -37.42
CA GLU A 196 -24.72 51.50 -36.40
C GLU A 196 -26.14 52.14 -36.24
N PRO A 197 -26.48 53.19 -35.41
CA PRO A 197 -25.58 54.24 -34.92
C PRO A 197 -25.90 55.05 -33.61
N VAL A 198 -24.90 55.88 -33.20
CA VAL A 198 -24.88 57.16 -32.40
C VAL A 198 -25.32 57.10 -30.90
N VAL A 199 -24.70 57.72 -29.88
CA VAL A 199 -24.18 59.10 -29.64
C VAL A 199 -23.21 59.14 -28.40
N PRO A 200 -22.60 60.28 -27.95
CA PRO A 200 -21.17 60.57 -28.14
C PRO A 200 -20.37 60.83 -26.83
N THR A 201 -19.04 60.75 -26.97
CA THR A 201 -17.95 61.31 -26.13
C THR A 201 -18.00 62.87 -26.09
N PRO A 202 -17.22 63.69 -25.31
CA PRO A 202 -15.80 63.53 -24.87
C PRO A 202 -15.41 64.31 -23.54
N PRO A 203 -14.18 64.85 -23.29
CA PRO A 203 -12.84 64.25 -23.03
C PRO A 203 -12.10 64.88 -21.78
N PRO A 204 -10.75 65.05 -21.69
CA PRO A 204 -9.76 64.10 -21.12
C PRO A 204 -8.74 64.74 -20.13
N SER A 205 -7.85 63.96 -19.49
CA SER A 205 -6.52 64.45 -19.05
C SER A 205 -5.59 63.27 -18.67
N THR A 206 -4.57 62.91 -19.45
CA THR A 206 -3.17 63.40 -19.44
C THR A 206 -2.19 62.60 -18.55
N THR A 207 -1.34 61.82 -19.22
CA THR A 207 0.14 61.79 -19.11
C THR A 207 0.85 61.09 -17.92
N ARG A 208 1.76 60.17 -18.28
CA ARG A 208 3.25 60.26 -18.14
C ARG A 208 3.98 59.20 -17.27
N GLN A 209 5.01 58.61 -17.93
CA GLN A 209 6.36 58.22 -17.44
C GLN A 209 6.51 56.99 -16.51
N THR A 210 7.14 55.89 -16.97
CA THR A 210 8.59 55.54 -16.97
C THR A 210 9.26 55.43 -15.59
N ALA A 211 9.92 54.28 -15.38
CA ALA A 211 11.17 54.03 -14.63
C ALA A 211 11.06 52.92 -13.56
N THR A 212 11.86 51.88 -13.76
CA THR A 212 12.35 50.92 -12.75
C THR A 212 13.37 51.61 -11.81
N PRO A 213 13.94 50.93 -10.79
CA PRO A 213 13.36 50.37 -9.56
C PRO A 213 14.01 51.02 -8.30
N PRO A 214 13.72 50.57 -7.06
CA PRO A 214 14.77 50.66 -6.04
C PRO A 214 15.00 49.39 -5.21
N PRO A 215 16.24 49.21 -4.68
CA PRO A 215 16.66 48.08 -3.86
C PRO A 215 16.32 48.31 -2.39
N ARG A 216 15.93 47.27 -1.65
CA ARG A 216 15.75 47.39 -0.20
C ARG A 216 16.68 46.46 0.59
N ARG A 217 17.59 47.14 1.27
CA ARG A 217 18.54 46.70 2.30
C ARG A 217 17.90 45.92 3.44
N SER A 218 18.68 44.96 3.93
CA SER A 218 18.94 44.54 5.33
C SER A 218 17.97 44.99 6.45
N THR A 219 17.59 44.06 7.34
CA THR A 219 17.95 44.05 8.78
C THR A 219 17.18 42.96 9.56
N ARG A 220 17.93 41.96 10.06
CA ARG A 220 18.04 41.58 11.48
C ARG A 220 16.75 41.55 12.31
N HIS A 221 16.30 40.34 12.68
CA HIS A 221 15.78 40.10 14.03
C HIS A 221 16.36 38.79 14.59
N LYS A 222 17.02 38.93 15.73
CA LYS A 222 17.44 37.84 16.62
C LYS A 222 16.18 37.17 17.17
N SER A 223 16.07 35.86 17.05
CA SER A 223 15.06 35.07 17.74
C SER A 223 15.39 34.97 19.24
N PRO A 224 14.39 35.12 20.13
CA PRO A 224 14.57 35.01 21.58
C PRO A 224 14.70 33.54 22.03
N ALA A 225 15.40 33.35 23.15
CA ALA A 225 15.71 32.07 23.80
C ALA A 225 14.44 31.28 24.21
N PRO A 226 14.53 29.93 24.30
CA PRO A 226 13.42 29.08 24.73
C PRO A 226 13.09 29.28 26.23
N PRO A 227 11.80 29.27 26.62
CA PRO A 227 11.40 29.35 28.02
C PRO A 227 11.77 28.06 28.80
N PRO A 228 12.02 28.17 30.12
CA PRO A 228 12.37 27.03 30.97
C PRO A 228 11.21 26.05 31.13
N ALA A 229 11.58 24.77 31.23
CA ALA A 229 10.72 23.60 31.32
C ALA A 229 9.68 23.70 32.46
N ALA A 230 8.45 23.27 32.13
CA ALA A 230 7.35 23.13 33.08
C ALA A 230 7.57 21.95 34.05
N PRO A 231 7.05 22.03 35.29
CA PRO A 231 7.09 20.94 36.25
C PRO A 231 6.12 19.80 35.87
N LEU A 232 6.62 18.57 36.00
CA LEU A 232 5.91 17.31 35.76
C LEU A 232 4.78 17.10 36.77
N PRO A 233 3.53 16.80 36.35
CA PRO A 233 2.50 16.35 37.27
C PRO A 233 2.69 14.88 37.68
N VAL A 234 2.61 14.67 38.99
CA VAL A 234 2.66 13.40 39.71
C VAL A 234 1.56 12.45 39.20
N ARG A 235 1.96 11.25 38.77
CA ARG A 235 1.07 10.15 38.40
C ARG A 235 0.33 9.61 39.62
N THR A 236 -1.00 9.66 39.61
CA THR A 236 -1.86 8.88 40.50
C THR A 236 -2.28 7.56 39.82
N PRO A 237 -2.35 6.43 40.55
CA PRO A 237 -2.72 5.14 39.98
C PRO A 237 -4.26 5.02 39.90
N ARG A 238 -4.81 4.83 38.70
CA ARG A 238 -6.24 4.59 38.50
C ARG A 238 -6.51 3.17 37.97
N SER A 239 -6.79 2.30 38.93
CA SER A 239 -7.83 1.26 38.97
C SER A 239 -8.09 0.44 37.68
N THR A 240 -7.55 -0.77 37.68
CA THR A 240 -8.07 -1.92 36.95
C THR A 240 -9.24 -2.54 37.73
N ARG A 241 -10.40 -2.69 37.09
CA ARG A 241 -11.54 -3.47 37.62
C ARG A 241 -11.86 -4.57 36.62
N SER A 242 -11.21 -5.73 36.74
CA SER A 242 -11.68 -6.97 36.14
C SER A 242 -12.43 -7.77 37.19
N ARG A 243 -13.64 -8.18 36.81
CA ARG A 243 -14.63 -8.86 37.64
C ARG A 243 -14.25 -10.34 37.69
N LYS A 244 -13.68 -10.79 38.82
CA LYS A 244 -13.40 -12.20 39.10
C LYS A 244 -14.71 -12.93 39.40
N VAL A 245 -14.98 -13.96 38.60
CA VAL A 245 -16.07 -14.92 38.79
C VAL A 245 -15.73 -15.77 40.02
N ALA A 246 -16.71 -15.94 40.89
CA ALA A 246 -16.62 -16.72 42.11
C ALA A 246 -16.57 -18.23 41.79
N THR A 247 -15.58 -18.90 42.36
CA THR A 247 -15.55 -20.36 42.55
C THR A 247 -15.17 -20.59 44.02
N PRO A 248 -15.90 -21.43 44.77
CA PRO A 248 -15.79 -21.51 46.23
C PRO A 248 -14.54 -22.27 46.69
N GLU A 249 -14.15 -21.98 47.93
CA GLU A 249 -13.13 -22.66 48.74
C GLU A 249 -13.24 -24.20 48.68
N PRO A 250 -12.11 -24.89 48.86
CA PRO A 250 -11.91 -25.49 50.18
C PRO A 250 -10.48 -25.31 50.74
N GLU A 251 -10.46 -25.05 52.04
CA GLU A 251 -9.69 -25.76 53.08
C GLU A 251 -8.17 -25.92 52.93
N SER A 252 -7.50 -25.35 53.92
CA SER A 252 -6.08 -25.37 54.24
C SER A 252 -5.50 -26.77 54.51
N VAL A 253 -4.40 -27.13 53.83
CA VAL A 253 -3.40 -28.14 54.26
C VAL A 253 -2.00 -27.68 53.81
N PRO A 254 -0.94 -27.82 54.64
CA PRO A 254 0.39 -27.26 54.38
C PRO A 254 1.29 -28.19 53.55
N GLU A 255 2.32 -27.59 52.93
CA GLU A 255 3.65 -28.15 52.63
C GLU A 255 3.72 -29.58 52.07
N GLU A 256 3.98 -29.72 50.76
CA GLU A 256 4.95 -30.71 50.24
C GLU A 256 5.29 -30.45 48.76
N ALA A 257 6.58 -30.64 48.46
CA ALA A 257 7.19 -30.56 47.15
C ALA A 257 6.67 -31.69 46.22
N GLU A 258 6.96 -31.58 44.92
CA GLU A 258 6.75 -32.61 43.86
C GLU A 258 5.51 -32.48 42.94
N ALA A 259 5.28 -31.30 42.32
CA ALA A 259 4.26 -31.17 41.26
C ALA A 259 4.74 -30.49 39.94
N GLU A 260 6.05 -30.48 39.65
CA GLU A 260 6.58 -29.91 38.39
C GLU A 260 6.84 -30.86 37.18
N PRO A 261 6.70 -32.21 37.21
CA PRO A 261 7.08 -33.03 36.05
C PRO A 261 6.03 -33.06 34.92
N VAL A 262 4.76 -32.75 35.19
CA VAL A 262 3.67 -32.95 34.20
C VAL A 262 3.63 -31.83 33.15
N ALA A 263 3.93 -30.59 33.54
CA ALA A 263 3.95 -29.46 32.60
C ALA A 263 5.15 -29.52 31.64
N GLN A 264 6.28 -30.08 32.08
CA GLN A 264 7.45 -30.28 31.22
C GLN A 264 7.25 -31.42 30.21
N ALA A 265 6.55 -32.50 30.59
CA ALA A 265 6.23 -33.59 29.68
C ALA A 265 5.34 -33.13 28.50
N MET A 266 4.30 -32.34 28.78
CA MET A 266 3.43 -31.81 27.72
C MET A 266 4.15 -30.84 26.78
N ALA A 267 5.15 -30.09 27.27
CA ALA A 267 5.95 -29.20 26.43
C ALA A 267 6.90 -29.98 25.49
N GLN A 268 7.41 -31.14 25.93
CA GLN A 268 8.25 -32.02 25.11
C GLN A 268 7.45 -32.67 23.99
N ASP A 269 6.22 -33.14 24.28
CA ASP A 269 5.36 -33.74 23.26
C ASP A 269 5.00 -32.75 22.14
N ILE A 270 4.70 -31.49 22.49
CA ILE A 270 4.43 -30.44 21.50
C ILE A 270 5.68 -30.15 20.64
N MET A 271 6.87 -30.17 21.24
CA MET A 271 8.12 -29.93 20.51
C MET A 271 8.46 -31.08 19.55
N ASP A 272 8.19 -32.33 19.96
CA ASP A 272 8.43 -33.51 19.14
C ASP A 272 7.47 -33.58 17.94
N GLU A 273 6.22 -33.14 18.09
CA GLU A 273 5.28 -33.00 16.97
C GLU A 273 5.78 -31.97 15.93
N ASP A 274 6.24 -30.80 16.38
CA ASP A 274 6.77 -29.76 15.48
C ASP A 274 8.03 -30.25 14.73
N ILE A 275 8.91 -31.02 15.39
CA ILE A 275 10.08 -31.65 14.75
C ILE A 275 9.65 -32.68 13.69
N ARG A 276 8.59 -33.46 13.93
CA ARG A 276 8.06 -34.42 12.95
C ARG A 276 7.47 -33.72 11.74
N GLU A 277 6.70 -32.65 11.97
CA GLU A 277 6.11 -31.85 10.89
C GLU A 277 7.19 -31.19 10.03
N GLN A 278 8.22 -30.62 10.64
CA GLN A 278 9.35 -30.01 9.91
C GLN A 278 10.12 -31.05 9.08
N LYS A 279 10.36 -32.25 9.62
CA LYS A 279 11.01 -33.33 8.87
C LYS A 279 10.16 -33.79 7.68
N ALA A 280 8.84 -33.90 7.86
CA ALA A 280 7.91 -34.26 6.78
C ALA A 280 7.90 -33.18 5.67
N LEU A 281 7.94 -31.90 6.03
CA LEU A 281 8.03 -30.80 5.07
C LEU A 281 9.33 -30.85 4.25
N ILE A 282 10.46 -31.12 4.90
CA ILE A 282 11.77 -31.24 4.23
C ILE A 282 11.79 -32.45 3.28
N ALA A 283 11.22 -33.59 3.70
CA ALA A 283 11.10 -34.76 2.84
C ALA A 283 10.26 -34.47 1.59
N ARG A 284 9.12 -33.79 1.76
CA ARG A 284 8.25 -33.37 0.65
C ARG A 284 8.95 -32.42 -0.33
N LEU A 285 9.68 -31.41 0.18
CA LEU A 285 10.42 -30.46 -0.66
C LEU A 285 11.58 -31.13 -1.41
N LYS A 286 12.24 -32.11 -0.79
CA LYS A 286 13.28 -32.91 -1.48
C LYS A 286 12.68 -33.77 -2.59
N GLN A 287 11.55 -34.40 -2.35
CA GLN A 287 10.86 -35.22 -3.36
C GLN A 287 10.37 -34.35 -4.54
N GLU A 288 9.84 -33.16 -4.25
CA GLU A 288 9.40 -32.21 -5.28
C GLU A 288 10.59 -31.73 -6.14
N ARG A 289 11.74 -31.43 -5.53
CA ARG A 289 12.97 -31.11 -6.27
C ARG A 289 13.46 -32.26 -7.13
N ALA A 290 13.45 -33.49 -6.62
CA ALA A 290 13.87 -34.66 -7.38
C ALA A 290 12.94 -34.92 -8.57
N ARG A 291 11.62 -34.78 -8.38
CA ARG A 291 10.64 -34.92 -9.48
C ARG A 291 10.82 -33.85 -10.55
N ARG A 292 11.11 -32.61 -10.13
CA ARG A 292 11.37 -31.50 -11.05
C ARG A 292 12.66 -31.70 -11.84
N ALA A 293 13.74 -32.13 -11.18
CA ALA A 293 14.99 -32.44 -11.86
C ALA A 293 14.83 -33.57 -12.89
N ALA A 294 14.09 -34.64 -12.54
CA ALA A 294 13.80 -35.73 -13.48
C ALA A 294 12.89 -35.31 -14.65
N GLN A 295 12.03 -34.31 -14.45
CA GLN A 295 11.21 -33.76 -15.53
C GLN A 295 12.05 -32.86 -16.47
N GLU A 296 12.94 -32.05 -15.91
CA GLU A 296 13.86 -31.21 -16.68
C GLU A 296 14.85 -32.06 -17.50
N GLU A 297 15.38 -33.17 -16.95
CA GLU A 297 16.24 -34.11 -17.70
C GLU A 297 15.49 -34.87 -18.81
N GLY A 298 14.18 -35.12 -18.66
CA GLY A 298 13.37 -35.78 -19.69
C GLY A 298 13.02 -34.87 -20.86
N GLU A 299 12.73 -33.58 -20.59
CA GLU A 299 12.40 -32.59 -21.62
C GLU A 299 13.63 -32.20 -22.47
N GLU A 300 14.86 -32.27 -21.93
CA GLU A 300 16.09 -32.03 -22.71
C GLU A 300 16.43 -33.20 -23.65
N ALA A 301 16.09 -34.45 -23.30
CA ALA A 301 16.37 -35.60 -24.15
C ALA A 301 15.38 -35.76 -25.33
N GLU A 302 14.13 -35.30 -25.18
CA GLU A 302 13.11 -35.39 -26.23
C GLU A 302 13.20 -34.21 -27.24
N GLY A 303 13.88 -33.12 -26.87
CA GLY A 303 14.10 -31.95 -27.74
C GLY A 303 15.26 -32.06 -28.73
N GLU A 304 16.16 -33.04 -28.59
CA GLU A 304 17.29 -33.24 -29.51
C GLU A 304 17.01 -34.25 -30.64
N GLU A 305 15.92 -35.03 -30.59
CA GLU A 305 15.57 -36.00 -31.65
C GLU A 305 14.58 -35.46 -32.71
N GLU A 306 13.91 -34.32 -32.49
CA GLU A 306 12.97 -33.73 -33.46
C GLU A 306 13.59 -32.69 -34.43
N GLU A 307 14.88 -32.34 -34.31
CA GLU A 307 15.50 -31.31 -35.17
C GLU A 307 16.27 -31.86 -36.40
N GLU A 308 16.30 -33.19 -36.64
CA GLU A 308 17.03 -33.80 -37.77
C GLU A 308 16.18 -34.38 -38.93
N GLU A 309 14.83 -34.42 -38.86
CA GLU A 309 14.03 -35.07 -39.92
C GLU A 309 13.18 -34.17 -40.85
N GLU A 310 13.13 -32.84 -40.68
CA GLU A 310 12.34 -31.98 -41.58
C GLU A 310 13.16 -31.34 -42.71
N ALA A 311 13.67 -32.20 -43.60
CA ALA A 311 14.13 -31.79 -44.93
C ALA A 311 13.43 -32.61 -46.02
N HIS A 312 12.74 -31.90 -46.92
CA HIS A 312 12.43 -32.25 -48.31
C HIS A 312 11.04 -32.86 -48.63
N GLU A 313 10.09 -32.04 -49.10
CA GLU A 313 9.40 -32.26 -50.39
C GLU A 313 8.66 -31.01 -50.92
N VAL A 314 8.68 -30.87 -52.25
CA VAL A 314 8.29 -29.68 -53.02
C VAL A 314 7.09 -30.02 -53.93
N SER A 315 6.29 -29.00 -54.29
CA SER A 315 5.64 -28.77 -55.62
C SER A 315 4.08 -28.67 -55.65
N PRO A 316 3.44 -28.11 -56.71
CA PRO A 316 2.82 -26.76 -56.63
C PRO A 316 1.40 -26.63 -57.26
N ALA A 317 0.58 -25.66 -56.82
CA ALA A 317 -0.39 -24.94 -57.69
C ALA A 317 -1.11 -23.78 -56.96
N LYS A 318 -1.12 -22.60 -57.58
CA LYS A 318 -1.90 -21.37 -57.25
C LYS A 318 -3.26 -21.40 -58.00
N PRO A 319 -4.17 -20.38 -57.97
CA PRO A 319 -4.17 -19.08 -57.26
C PRO A 319 -5.55 -18.62 -56.67
N ALA A 320 -5.54 -17.71 -55.67
CA ALA A 320 -6.50 -16.60 -55.59
C ALA A 320 -6.08 -15.50 -54.58
N SER A 321 -5.54 -14.43 -55.16
CA SER A 321 -5.38 -13.04 -54.68
C SER A 321 -6.27 -12.56 -53.52
N LYS A 322 -5.64 -11.99 -52.47
CA LYS A 322 -5.91 -10.60 -51.98
C LYS A 322 -4.91 -10.14 -50.88
N ARG A 323 -4.19 -9.06 -51.22
CA ARG A 323 -3.46 -8.04 -50.42
C ARG A 323 -2.03 -8.38 -49.96
N PRO A 324 -1.01 -7.60 -50.39
CA PRO A 324 0.37 -7.73 -49.95
C PRO A 324 0.50 -7.12 -48.56
N ARG A 325 0.85 -7.95 -47.58
CA ARG A 325 1.43 -7.53 -46.32
C ARG A 325 2.89 -7.94 -46.41
N GLU A 326 3.78 -6.97 -46.32
CA GLU A 326 5.23 -7.19 -46.36
C GLU A 326 5.64 -7.98 -45.11
N ASP A 327 5.62 -9.30 -45.23
CA ASP A 327 6.20 -10.23 -44.27
C ASP A 327 7.67 -10.41 -44.64
N GLU A 328 8.47 -9.38 -44.33
CA GLU A 328 9.91 -9.55 -44.21
C GLU A 328 10.16 -10.22 -42.86
N VAL A 329 10.64 -11.47 -42.90
CA VAL A 329 11.06 -12.24 -41.73
C VAL A 329 12.13 -11.40 -41.01
N LEU A 330 11.75 -10.76 -39.90
CA LEU A 330 12.67 -10.06 -39.02
C LEU A 330 13.64 -11.09 -38.42
N LYS A 331 14.74 -11.34 -39.14
CA LYS A 331 15.94 -11.94 -38.59
C LYS A 331 16.52 -10.96 -37.57
N PHE A 332 16.25 -11.21 -36.30
CA PHE A 332 16.93 -10.51 -35.21
C PHE A 332 18.35 -11.06 -35.12
N ASP A 333 19.28 -10.42 -35.84
CA ASP A 333 20.71 -10.59 -35.60
C ASP A 333 21.04 -9.95 -34.24
N PHE A 334 20.91 -10.75 -33.16
CA PHE A 334 21.46 -10.40 -31.87
C PHE A 334 22.99 -10.40 -32.00
N LYS A 335 23.56 -9.24 -32.30
CA LYS A 335 24.97 -8.98 -32.01
C LYS A 335 25.14 -9.06 -30.50
N GLU A 336 25.63 -10.20 -30.02
CA GLU A 336 26.16 -10.33 -28.66
C GLU A 336 27.15 -9.19 -28.44
N PRO A 337 26.90 -8.27 -27.49
CA PRO A 337 27.87 -7.25 -27.15
C PRO A 337 29.01 -7.93 -26.40
N THR A 338 30.07 -8.32 -27.13
CA THR A 338 31.36 -8.77 -26.59
C THR A 338 32.16 -7.64 -25.93
N GLN A 339 31.51 -6.52 -25.57
CA GLN A 339 32.10 -5.48 -24.76
C GLN A 339 31.67 -5.71 -23.32
N GLU A 340 32.66 -6.05 -22.48
CA GLU A 340 32.62 -5.97 -21.03
C GLU A 340 31.75 -4.78 -20.59
N ILE A 341 30.49 -5.07 -20.25
CA ILE A 341 29.57 -4.09 -19.68
C ILE A 341 30.11 -3.82 -18.28
N GLY A 342 30.97 -2.80 -18.21
CA GLY A 342 31.48 -2.27 -16.95
C GLY A 342 30.34 -2.12 -15.96
N GLU A 343 30.55 -2.69 -14.78
CA GLU A 343 29.62 -2.72 -13.65
C GLU A 343 28.88 -1.39 -13.57
N ARG A 344 27.56 -1.42 -13.82
CA ARG A 344 26.73 -0.23 -13.67
C ARG A 344 26.90 0.28 -12.25
N ALA A 345 27.55 1.43 -12.12
CA ALA A 345 27.78 2.08 -10.85
C ALA A 345 26.42 2.31 -10.16
N ILE A 346 26.11 1.44 -9.20
CA ILE A 346 24.98 1.63 -8.30
C ILE A 346 25.32 2.90 -7.53
N ALA A 347 24.62 4.00 -7.85
CA ALA A 347 24.70 5.24 -7.09
C ALA A 347 24.08 5.00 -5.70
N THR A 348 24.81 4.32 -4.83
CA THR A 348 24.46 4.20 -3.42
C THR A 348 24.68 5.56 -2.78
N ASN A 349 23.65 6.08 -2.12
CA ASN A 349 23.67 7.35 -1.40
C ASN A 349 24.87 7.37 -0.42
N ARG A 350 25.92 8.13 -0.76
CA ARG A 350 27.27 8.07 -0.18
C ARG A 350 27.38 8.64 1.25
N ARG A 351 26.28 8.86 1.95
CA ARG A 351 26.27 9.45 3.30
C ARG A 351 26.23 8.44 4.45
N VAL A 352 26.07 7.14 4.19
CA VAL A 352 26.15 6.09 5.22
C VAL A 352 26.92 4.85 4.75
N SER A 353 27.95 5.01 3.91
CA SER A 353 28.90 3.92 3.67
C SER A 353 30.08 4.05 4.63
N LEU A 354 29.87 3.69 5.90
CA LEU A 354 30.97 3.19 6.71
C LEU A 354 31.43 1.90 6.02
N HIS A 355 32.55 1.99 5.29
CA HIS A 355 33.12 0.91 4.50
C HIS A 355 33.69 -0.17 5.43
N MET A 356 32.81 -0.86 6.15
CA MET A 356 33.16 -1.98 7.01
C MET A 356 33.17 -3.25 6.18
N THR A 357 34.29 -3.98 6.23
CA THR A 357 34.40 -5.32 5.66
C THR A 357 33.29 -6.21 6.24
N PRO A 358 32.78 -7.20 5.47
CA PRO A 358 31.66 -8.05 5.91
C PRO A 358 31.89 -8.71 7.28
N GLN A 359 33.14 -9.04 7.62
CA GLN A 359 33.53 -9.55 8.93
C GLN A 359 33.30 -8.55 10.08
N ARG A 360 33.47 -7.25 9.83
CA ARG A 360 33.18 -6.20 10.84
C ARG A 360 31.68 -5.94 11.00
N LYS A 361 30.90 -6.16 9.94
CA LYS A 361 29.43 -6.06 10.01
C LYS A 361 28.83 -7.17 10.88
N SER A 362 29.27 -8.42 10.71
CA SER A 362 28.80 -9.52 11.56
C SER A 362 29.23 -9.33 13.02
N ALA A 363 30.45 -8.85 13.28
CA ALA A 363 30.89 -8.52 14.63
C ALA A 363 30.06 -7.39 15.27
N ALA A 364 29.70 -6.34 14.52
CA ALA A 364 28.88 -5.24 15.02
C ALA A 364 27.45 -5.70 15.37
N TRP A 365 26.83 -6.54 14.52
CA TRP A 365 25.53 -7.14 14.82
C TRP A 365 25.59 -8.10 16.01
N GLY A 366 26.68 -8.88 16.13
CA GLY A 366 26.92 -9.75 17.28
C GLY A 366 27.06 -8.96 18.59
N ALA A 367 27.81 -7.86 18.58
CA ALA A 367 27.96 -6.99 19.74
C ALA A 367 26.63 -6.33 20.14
N LEU A 368 25.82 -5.91 19.17
CA LEU A 368 24.50 -5.33 19.44
C LEU A 368 23.54 -6.37 20.04
N ALA A 369 23.49 -7.58 19.49
CA ALA A 369 22.69 -8.67 20.03
C ALA A 369 23.13 -9.08 21.44
N PHE A 370 24.44 -9.14 21.69
CA PHE A 370 25.00 -9.44 23.01
C PHE A 370 24.65 -8.36 24.05
N ALA A 371 24.74 -7.08 23.67
CA ALA A 371 24.33 -5.97 24.55
C ALA A 371 22.84 -6.02 24.91
N PHE A 372 21.98 -6.37 23.95
CA PHE A 372 20.55 -6.57 24.20
C PHE A 372 20.29 -7.76 25.13
N ALA A 373 20.99 -8.88 24.94
CA ALA A 373 20.87 -10.04 25.79
C ALA A 373 21.28 -9.74 27.25
N LEU A 374 22.41 -9.05 27.46
CA LEU A 374 22.83 -8.62 28.79
C LEU A 374 21.86 -7.62 29.43
N GLY A 375 21.24 -6.74 28.62
CA GLY A 375 20.20 -5.84 29.08
C GLY A 375 18.94 -6.59 29.56
N ALA A 376 18.52 -7.61 28.81
CA ALA A 376 17.37 -8.44 29.16
C ALA A 376 17.60 -9.25 30.44
N VAL A 377 18.79 -9.84 30.62
CA VAL A 377 19.13 -10.62 31.83
C VAL A 377 19.13 -9.75 33.09
N ASN A 378 19.57 -8.49 33.00
CA ASN A 378 19.52 -7.57 34.15
C ASN A 378 18.10 -7.07 34.47
N LEU A 379 17.18 -7.07 33.50
CA LEU A 379 15.80 -6.64 33.69
C LEU A 379 14.88 -7.77 34.18
N TYR A 380 15.23 -9.03 33.91
CA TYR A 380 14.43 -10.20 34.29
C TYR A 380 14.10 -10.29 35.80
N PRO A 381 15.06 -10.13 36.74
CA PRO A 381 14.74 -10.23 38.18
C PRO A 381 13.79 -9.11 38.64
N THR A 382 13.85 -7.94 38.01
CA THR A 382 12.96 -6.82 38.31
C THR A 382 11.54 -7.07 37.83
N VAL A 383 11.33 -7.85 36.76
CA VAL A 383 9.98 -8.13 36.25
C VAL A 383 9.31 -9.27 37.05
N GLN A 384 10.08 -10.23 37.57
CA GLN A 384 9.53 -11.29 38.46
C GLN A 384 8.98 -10.74 39.78
N SER A 385 9.57 -9.69 40.35
CA SER A 385 9.06 -9.09 41.59
C SER A 385 7.73 -8.33 41.41
N TYR A 386 7.42 -7.87 40.19
CA TYR A 386 6.12 -7.25 39.89
C TYR A 386 5.00 -8.25 39.55
N LEU A 387 5.35 -9.51 39.24
CA LEU A 387 4.40 -10.57 38.88
C LEU A 387 4.02 -11.48 40.06
N SER A 388 4.64 -11.31 41.23
CA SER A 388 4.40 -12.08 42.45
C SER A 388 3.41 -11.42 43.43
N ILE A 389 2.65 -10.43 42.97
CA ILE A 389 1.50 -9.79 43.66
C ILE A 389 0.24 -10.12 42.87
#